data_AF-A0A6G1ENU9-F1
#
_entry.id   AF-A0A6G1ENU9-F1
#
_cell.length_a   1.000
_cell.length_b   1.000
_cell.length_c   1.000
_cell.angle_alpha   90.00
_cell.angle_beta   90.00
_cell.angle_gamma   90.00
#
_symmetry.space_group_name_H-M   'P 1'
#
loop_
_entity.id
_entity.type
_entity.pdbx_description
1 polymer ?
#
loop_
_entity_poly.entity_id
_entity_poly.type
_entity_poly.pdbx_seq_one_letter_code
_entity_poly.pdbx_strand_id
1 'polypeptide(L)'
;MGRRKVAAPPTRGSSMAGGGVISEIREKHKLELENLTLTKHPFRTSHFFMLAMLQYLKRLATYILSRGALFVLLVVLVLAPGILLVVTDGLHKKHVQEFLNYARFVLWWVSLGVASSIGLGSGLHTFVLYLGPHIALFTIKAVQCGRVDLKTAPYDTIQLKQGPSWLDKKCSDFGPPLYQASAHSVRIPVFELLPQVQLEAVLWGIGTALGELPPYFISRAARLSGSEPEAVKELDATTTNEHGPLASTLNRTKRWLLSHSQHLNFITILILASVPNPLFDLAGIMCGQFGIPFWEFFFATLIGKAIIKTHIQGSLI
;
A
#
# COMPACT_ATOMS: atom_id res chain seq x y z
N MET A 1 -84.52 19.67 -22.59
CA MET A 1 -83.20 20.30 -22.87
C MET A 1 -82.21 19.85 -21.82
N GLY A 2 -81.43 18.80 -22.12
CA GLY A 2 -80.52 18.14 -21.19
C GLY A 2 -79.13 18.77 -21.16
N ARG A 3 -78.57 18.95 -19.95
CA ARG A 3 -77.21 19.41 -19.70
C ARG A 3 -76.18 18.37 -20.18
N ARG A 4 -75.29 18.76 -21.10
CA ARG A 4 -74.09 18.00 -21.50
C ARG A 4 -73.12 17.89 -20.30
N LYS A 5 -72.79 16.67 -19.89
CA LYS A 5 -71.61 16.37 -19.05
C LYS A 5 -70.39 16.26 -19.96
N VAL A 6 -69.38 17.10 -19.71
CA VAL A 6 -68.04 16.98 -20.32
C VAL A 6 -67.25 15.96 -19.50
N ALA A 7 -66.74 14.92 -20.17
CA ALA A 7 -65.87 13.92 -19.56
C ALA A 7 -64.45 14.47 -19.41
N ALA A 8 -63.86 14.34 -18.23
CA ALA A 8 -62.46 14.64 -17.97
C ALA A 8 -61.55 13.53 -18.55
N PRO A 9 -60.35 13.84 -19.07
CA PRO A 9 -59.43 12.83 -19.57
C PRO A 9 -58.79 12.05 -18.40
N PRO A 10 -58.39 10.78 -18.60
CA PRO A 10 -57.79 9.99 -17.54
C PRO A 10 -56.40 10.53 -17.18
N THR A 11 -56.19 10.74 -15.89
CA THR A 11 -54.92 11.09 -15.27
C THR A 11 -53.91 9.95 -15.46
N ARG A 12 -52.78 10.27 -16.12
CA ARG A 12 -51.58 9.41 -16.21
C ARG A 12 -51.00 9.18 -14.81
N GLY A 13 -51.36 8.07 -14.18
CA GLY A 13 -50.74 7.57 -12.94
C GLY A 13 -49.66 6.51 -13.23
N SER A 14 -48.56 6.87 -13.90
CA SER A 14 -47.51 5.89 -14.25
C SER A 14 -46.08 6.24 -13.79
N SER A 15 -45.87 7.31 -13.02
CA SER A 15 -44.51 7.68 -12.56
C SER A 15 -44.13 7.13 -11.18
N MET A 16 -45.09 6.79 -10.31
CA MET A 16 -44.80 6.26 -8.96
C MET A 16 -44.58 4.74 -8.90
N ALA A 17 -45.19 3.96 -9.80
CA ALA A 17 -45.04 2.49 -9.80
C ALA A 17 -43.63 2.03 -10.23
N GLY A 18 -42.96 2.79 -11.11
CA GLY A 18 -41.61 2.46 -11.58
C GLY A 18 -40.53 2.64 -10.51
N GLY A 19 -40.71 3.59 -9.58
CA GLY A 19 -39.73 3.85 -8.51
C GLY A 19 -39.62 2.71 -7.50
N GLY A 20 -40.77 2.14 -7.10
CA GLY A 20 -40.84 1.04 -6.13
C GLY A 20 -40.21 -0.25 -6.63
N VAL A 21 -40.48 -0.61 -7.90
CA VAL A 21 -39.91 -1.81 -8.53
C VAL A 21 -38.40 -1.69 -8.70
N ILE A 22 -37.90 -0.50 -9.05
CA ILE A 22 -36.46 -0.24 -9.18
C ILE A 22 -35.76 -0.32 -7.80
N SER A 23 -36.39 0.17 -6.73
CA SER A 23 -35.84 0.03 -5.38
C SER A 23 -35.80 -1.42 -4.90
N GLU A 24 -36.83 -2.22 -5.22
CA GLU A 24 -36.91 -3.63 -4.82
C GLU A 24 -35.88 -4.50 -5.55
N ILE A 25 -35.67 -4.27 -6.85
CA ILE A 25 -34.60 -4.93 -7.62
C ILE A 25 -33.21 -4.52 -7.10
N ARG A 26 -33.03 -3.26 -6.69
CA ARG A 26 -31.77 -2.77 -6.13
C ARG A 26 -31.45 -3.41 -4.78
N GLU A 27 -32.44 -3.53 -3.90
CA GLU A 27 -32.32 -4.25 -2.61
C GLU A 27 -31.99 -5.73 -2.82
N LYS A 28 -32.68 -6.39 -3.75
CA LYS A 28 -32.40 -7.80 -4.08
C LYS A 28 -30.98 -8.00 -4.65
N HIS A 29 -30.52 -7.13 -5.54
CA HIS A 29 -29.14 -7.16 -6.03
C HIS A 29 -28.12 -6.90 -4.93
N LYS A 30 -28.43 -6.02 -3.97
CA LYS A 30 -27.56 -5.75 -2.82
C LYS A 30 -27.43 -6.97 -1.92
N LEU A 31 -28.52 -7.67 -1.64
CA LEU A 31 -28.53 -8.93 -0.89
C LEU A 31 -27.75 -10.04 -1.62
N GLU A 32 -27.86 -10.14 -2.95
CA GLU A 32 -27.06 -11.10 -3.72
C GLU A 32 -25.56 -10.77 -3.68
N LEU A 33 -25.19 -9.48 -3.72
CA LEU A 33 -23.81 -8.99 -3.57
C LEU A 33 -23.25 -9.28 -2.17
N GLU A 34 -24.01 -9.02 -1.10
CA GLU A 34 -23.63 -9.32 0.29
C GLU A 34 -23.41 -10.84 0.51
N ASN A 35 -24.11 -11.70 -0.25
CA ASN A 35 -23.95 -13.15 -0.15
C ASN A 35 -22.83 -13.72 -1.04
N LEU A 36 -22.29 -12.93 -1.97
CA LEU A 36 -21.16 -13.25 -2.85
C LEU A 36 -19.82 -13.10 -2.11
N THR A 37 -19.57 -13.99 -1.15
CA THR A 37 -18.27 -14.09 -0.48
C THR A 37 -17.44 -15.22 -1.08
N LEU A 38 -16.11 -15.10 -1.01
CA LEU A 38 -15.19 -16.14 -1.48
C LEU A 38 -15.35 -17.44 -0.69
N THR A 39 -15.82 -17.35 0.56
CA THR A 39 -16.04 -18.47 1.48
C THR A 39 -17.35 -19.20 1.24
N LYS A 40 -18.44 -18.50 0.88
CA LYS A 40 -19.74 -19.14 0.59
C LYS A 40 -19.85 -19.69 -0.83
N HIS A 41 -19.33 -18.96 -1.83
CA HIS A 41 -19.47 -19.33 -3.24
C HIS A 41 -18.18 -19.07 -4.06
N PRO A 42 -17.09 -19.83 -3.83
CA PRO A 42 -15.77 -19.53 -4.39
C PRO A 42 -15.75 -19.45 -5.92
N PHE A 43 -16.39 -20.40 -6.61
CA PHE A 43 -16.41 -20.44 -8.08
C PHE A 43 -17.25 -19.31 -8.70
N ARG A 44 -18.40 -19.00 -8.10
CA ARG A 44 -19.32 -17.97 -8.61
C ARG A 44 -18.74 -16.58 -8.41
N THR A 45 -18.15 -16.33 -7.24
CA THR A 45 -17.45 -15.08 -6.91
C THR A 45 -16.23 -14.89 -7.82
N SER A 46 -15.41 -15.93 -8.04
CA SER A 46 -14.27 -15.88 -8.96
C SER A 46 -14.69 -15.62 -10.41
N HIS A 47 -15.76 -16.26 -10.88
CA HIS A 47 -16.27 -16.05 -12.24
C HIS A 47 -16.75 -14.60 -12.46
N PHE A 48 -17.51 -14.04 -11.52
CA PHE A 48 -17.94 -12.64 -11.62
C PHE A 48 -16.78 -11.66 -11.52
N PHE A 49 -15.80 -11.95 -10.67
CA PHE A 49 -14.57 -11.16 -10.59
C PHE A 49 -13.81 -11.17 -11.93
N MET A 50 -13.65 -12.34 -12.57
CA MET A 50 -13.00 -12.45 -13.88
C MET A 50 -13.76 -11.70 -14.97
N LEU A 51 -15.09 -11.78 -14.99
CA LEU A 51 -15.94 -11.01 -15.91
C LEU A 51 -15.77 -9.50 -15.71
N ALA A 52 -15.79 -9.03 -14.47
CA ALA A 52 -15.56 -7.63 -14.14
C ALA A 52 -14.17 -7.17 -14.58
N MET A 53 -13.14 -7.96 -14.31
CA MET A 53 -11.76 -7.69 -14.75
C MET A 53 -11.66 -7.60 -16.28
N LEU A 54 -12.28 -8.53 -17.01
CA LEU A 54 -12.36 -8.50 -18.47
C LEU A 54 -13.08 -7.25 -18.99
N GLN A 55 -14.16 -6.84 -18.34
CA GLN A 55 -14.92 -5.65 -18.74
C GLN A 55 -14.13 -4.37 -18.49
N TYR A 56 -13.41 -4.27 -17.37
CA TYR A 56 -12.49 -3.16 -17.12
C TYR A 56 -11.32 -3.15 -18.09
N LEU A 57 -10.71 -4.31 -18.38
CA LEU A 57 -9.66 -4.45 -19.39
C LEU A 57 -10.15 -4.01 -20.77
N LYS A 58 -11.36 -4.42 -21.17
CA LYS A 58 -11.97 -3.99 -22.43
C LYS A 58 -12.21 -2.48 -22.45
N ARG A 59 -12.71 -1.90 -21.36
CA ARG A 59 -12.95 -0.45 -21.24
C ARG A 59 -11.64 0.32 -21.34
N LEU A 60 -10.61 -0.14 -20.64
CA LEU A 60 -9.25 0.41 -20.70
C LEU A 60 -8.69 0.31 -22.12
N ALA A 61 -8.80 -0.86 -22.77
CA ALA A 61 -8.37 -1.06 -24.15
C ALA A 61 -9.11 -0.13 -25.12
N THR A 62 -10.43 0.03 -25.02
CA THR A 62 -11.19 0.98 -25.86
C THR A 62 -10.84 2.43 -25.59
N TYR A 63 -10.50 2.79 -24.35
CA TYR A 63 -10.04 4.13 -23.99
C TYR A 63 -8.64 4.43 -24.54
N ILE A 64 -7.74 3.46 -24.46
CA ILE A 64 -6.41 3.52 -25.04
C ILE A 64 -6.51 3.61 -26.57
N LEU A 65 -7.39 2.80 -27.17
CA LEU A 65 -7.59 2.76 -28.63
C LEU A 65 -8.29 4.02 -29.17
N SER A 66 -9.20 4.64 -28.42
CA SER A 66 -9.82 5.92 -28.80
C SER A 66 -8.84 7.09 -28.71
N ARG A 67 -7.83 7.00 -27.85
CA ARG A 67 -6.63 7.87 -27.82
C ARG A 67 -5.46 7.27 -28.64
N GLY A 68 -5.74 6.29 -29.50
CA GLY A 68 -4.78 5.35 -30.06
C GLY A 68 -3.60 5.99 -30.76
N ALA A 69 -3.81 7.09 -31.50
CA ALA A 69 -2.71 7.80 -32.15
C ALA A 69 -1.69 8.39 -31.16
N LEU A 70 -2.16 8.97 -30.05
CA LEU A 70 -1.29 9.53 -29.01
C LEU A 70 -0.61 8.43 -28.18
N PHE A 71 -1.34 7.35 -27.88
CA PHE A 71 -0.77 6.21 -27.17
C PHE A 71 0.27 5.48 -28.01
N VAL A 72 -0.02 5.21 -29.28
CA VAL A 72 0.94 4.61 -30.22
C VAL A 72 2.15 5.52 -30.41
N LEU A 73 1.96 6.84 -30.52
CA LEU A 73 3.07 7.79 -30.59
C LEU A 73 3.96 7.73 -29.33
N LEU A 74 3.37 7.73 -28.13
CA LEU A 74 4.09 7.61 -26.86
C LEU A 74 4.82 6.27 -26.73
N VAL A 75 4.16 5.19 -27.10
CA VAL A 75 4.71 3.83 -27.07
C VAL A 75 5.89 3.71 -28.03
N VAL A 76 5.77 4.25 -29.25
CA VAL A 76 6.88 4.29 -30.23
C VAL A 76 8.00 5.21 -29.73
N LEU A 77 7.68 6.37 -29.17
CA LEU A 77 8.67 7.32 -28.62
C LEU A 77 9.45 6.74 -27.43
N VAL A 78 8.90 5.79 -26.68
CA VAL A 78 9.57 5.14 -25.55
C VAL A 78 10.25 3.82 -25.96
N LEU A 79 9.57 2.97 -26.74
CA LEU A 79 10.11 1.68 -27.18
C LEU A 79 11.19 1.82 -28.24
N ALA A 80 11.07 2.75 -29.20
CA ALA A 80 12.10 2.92 -30.24
C ALA A 80 13.47 3.29 -29.65
N PRO A 81 13.61 4.29 -28.75
CA PRO A 81 14.87 4.54 -28.08
C PRO A 81 15.24 3.43 -27.10
N GLY A 82 14.28 2.78 -26.42
CA GLY A 82 14.56 1.63 -25.55
C GLY A 82 15.18 0.45 -26.29
N ILE A 83 14.67 0.13 -27.48
CA ILE A 83 15.19 -0.92 -28.37
C ILE A 83 16.54 -0.49 -28.95
N LEU A 84 16.68 0.77 -29.37
CA LEU A 84 17.94 1.31 -29.89
C LEU A 84 19.06 1.28 -28.83
N LEU A 85 18.72 1.54 -27.56
CA LEU A 85 19.65 1.47 -26.43
C LEU A 85 20.06 0.04 -26.06
N VAL A 86 19.21 -0.95 -26.32
CA VAL A 86 19.49 -2.37 -26.03
C VAL A 86 20.26 -3.04 -27.17
N VAL A 87 19.97 -2.68 -28.42
CA VAL A 87 20.58 -3.28 -29.63
C VAL A 87 21.96 -2.70 -29.92
N THR A 88 22.27 -1.49 -29.45
CA THR A 88 23.62 -0.92 -29.62
C THR A 88 24.60 -1.52 -28.59
N ASP A 89 25.58 -2.28 -29.09
CA ASP A 89 26.70 -2.87 -28.33
C ASP A 89 27.71 -1.80 -27.83
N GLY A 90 27.22 -0.77 -27.14
CA GLY A 90 28.03 0.36 -26.69
C GLY A 90 28.23 0.43 -25.16
N LEU A 91 28.96 1.46 -24.72
CA LEU A 91 29.21 1.86 -23.32
C LEU A 91 27.93 1.92 -22.45
N HIS A 92 26.77 2.05 -23.10
CA HIS A 92 25.43 2.07 -22.50
C HIS A 92 25.03 0.74 -21.85
N LYS A 93 25.58 -0.41 -22.27
CA LYS A 93 25.27 -1.71 -21.64
C LYS A 93 25.57 -1.72 -20.14
N LYS A 94 26.67 -1.09 -19.72
CA LYS A 94 27.01 -0.97 -18.29
C LYS A 94 25.99 -0.11 -17.53
N HIS A 95 25.58 1.01 -18.11
CA HIS A 95 24.59 1.92 -17.50
C HIS A 95 23.19 1.30 -17.44
N VAL A 96 22.77 0.59 -18.49
CA VAL A 96 21.49 -0.14 -18.52
C VAL A 96 21.50 -1.27 -17.49
N GLN A 97 22.59 -2.03 -17.40
CA GLN A 97 22.71 -3.10 -16.41
C GLN A 97 22.66 -2.54 -14.98
N GLU A 98 23.34 -1.43 -14.73
CA GLU A 98 23.32 -0.74 -13.44
C GLU A 98 21.90 -0.29 -13.07
N PHE A 99 21.19 0.34 -14.01
CA PHE A 99 19.79 0.73 -13.84
C PHE A 99 18.89 -0.48 -13.53
N LEU A 100 19.07 -1.60 -14.23
CA LEU A 100 18.30 -2.83 -13.97
C LEU A 100 18.58 -3.39 -12.57
N ASN A 101 19.81 -3.30 -12.07
CA ASN A 101 20.14 -3.72 -10.71
C ASN A 101 19.44 -2.83 -9.67
N TYR A 102 19.46 -1.51 -9.85
CA TYR A 102 18.71 -0.58 -9.01
C TYR A 102 17.20 -0.82 -9.08
N ALA A 103 16.65 -1.05 -10.28
CA ALA A 103 15.22 -1.32 -10.46
C ALA A 103 14.80 -2.62 -9.75
N ARG A 104 15.60 -3.69 -9.86
CA ARG A 104 15.36 -4.95 -9.13
C ARG A 104 15.43 -4.75 -7.63
N PHE A 105 16.38 -3.97 -7.14
CA PHE A 105 16.53 -3.64 -5.73
C PHE A 105 15.32 -2.89 -5.17
N VAL A 106 14.89 -1.84 -5.86
CA VAL A 106 13.68 -1.08 -5.51
C VAL A 106 12.46 -1.98 -5.53
N LEU A 107 12.28 -2.74 -6.62
CA LEU A 107 11.14 -3.64 -6.77
C LEU A 107 11.08 -4.68 -5.66
N TRP A 108 12.22 -5.27 -5.29
CA TRP A 108 12.33 -6.26 -4.23
C TRP A 108 11.86 -5.72 -2.89
N TRP A 109 12.44 -4.61 -2.42
CA TRP A 109 12.12 -4.04 -1.11
C TRP A 109 10.72 -3.44 -1.04
N VAL A 110 10.28 -2.76 -2.10
CA VAL A 110 8.91 -2.24 -2.20
C VAL A 110 7.90 -3.39 -2.21
N SER A 111 8.16 -4.47 -2.96
CA SER A 111 7.24 -5.63 -2.99
C SER A 111 7.15 -6.34 -1.64
N LEU A 112 8.28 -6.51 -0.94
CA LEU A 112 8.30 -7.03 0.42
C LEU A 112 7.54 -6.12 1.40
N GLY A 113 7.64 -4.80 1.22
CA GLY A 113 6.85 -3.82 1.94
C GLY A 113 5.35 -3.93 1.65
N VAL A 114 4.94 -4.10 0.40
CA VAL A 114 3.52 -4.28 0.04
C VAL A 114 2.97 -5.59 0.62
N ALA A 115 3.73 -6.68 0.50
CA ALA A 115 3.37 -7.98 1.07
C ALA A 115 3.22 -7.94 2.59
N SER A 116 3.95 -7.05 3.26
CA SER A 116 3.85 -6.74 4.69
C SER A 116 2.44 -6.32 5.12
N SER A 117 1.75 -5.57 4.26
CA SER A 117 0.49 -4.93 4.59
C SER A 117 -0.73 -5.81 4.27
N ILE A 118 -0.62 -6.69 3.27
CA ILE A 118 -1.78 -7.45 2.74
C ILE A 118 -2.23 -8.60 3.68
N GLY A 119 -1.40 -9.06 4.63
CA GLY A 119 -1.67 -10.27 5.43
C GLY A 119 -1.90 -10.05 6.93
N LEU A 120 -3.04 -9.51 7.36
CA LEU A 120 -3.42 -9.25 8.78
C LEU A 120 -2.76 -8.04 9.44
N GLY A 121 -2.24 -7.11 8.64
CA GLY A 121 -2.08 -5.72 9.09
C GLY A 121 -1.18 -5.52 10.30
N SER A 122 -0.14 -6.31 10.56
CA SER A 122 0.86 -5.95 11.60
C SER A 122 2.20 -5.52 11.03
N GLY A 123 2.52 -5.89 9.77
CA GLY A 123 3.80 -5.63 9.10
C GLY A 123 5.06 -6.09 9.86
N LEU A 124 4.88 -6.64 11.06
CA LEU A 124 5.92 -7.09 11.96
C LEU A 124 6.53 -8.40 11.45
N HIS A 125 5.71 -9.27 10.86
CA HIS A 125 6.17 -10.58 10.41
C HIS A 125 7.17 -10.49 9.26
N THR A 126 6.87 -9.70 8.23
CA THR A 126 7.79 -9.39 7.11
C THR A 126 9.02 -8.59 7.55
N PHE A 127 8.88 -7.68 8.51
CA PHE A 127 10.04 -7.04 9.14
C PHE A 127 10.96 -8.09 9.78
N VAL A 128 10.43 -8.94 10.66
CA VAL A 128 11.18 -9.97 11.39
C VAL A 128 11.76 -11.04 10.45
N LEU A 129 11.11 -11.31 9.31
CA LEU A 129 11.56 -12.34 8.37
C LEU A 129 12.60 -11.85 7.36
N TYR A 130 12.55 -10.58 6.93
CA TYR A 130 13.40 -10.09 5.84
C TYR A 130 14.26 -8.90 6.25
N LEU A 131 13.64 -7.79 6.67
CA LEU A 131 14.38 -6.55 6.94
C LEU A 131 15.23 -6.65 8.22
N GLY A 132 14.69 -7.21 9.30
CA GLY A 132 15.39 -7.43 10.57
C GLY A 132 16.61 -8.33 10.43
N PRO A 133 16.50 -9.53 9.81
CA PRO A 133 17.65 -10.39 9.54
C PRO A 133 18.68 -9.73 8.64
N HIS A 134 18.27 -8.93 7.64
CA HIS A 134 19.21 -8.16 6.82
C HIS A 134 20.03 -7.17 7.65
N ILE A 135 19.37 -6.37 8.50
CA ILE A 135 20.03 -5.42 9.40
C ILE A 135 20.95 -6.18 10.36
N ALA A 136 20.47 -7.23 11.02
CA ALA A 136 21.25 -8.01 11.97
C ALA A 136 22.50 -8.65 11.35
N LEU A 137 22.38 -9.28 10.18
CA LEU A 137 23.50 -9.89 9.48
C LEU A 137 24.55 -8.84 9.07
N PHE A 138 24.09 -7.67 8.60
CA PHE A 138 24.98 -6.57 8.26
C PHE A 138 25.73 -6.04 9.50
N THR A 139 25.02 -5.80 10.61
CA THR A 139 25.61 -5.35 11.87
C THR A 139 26.64 -6.34 12.41
N ILE A 140 26.32 -7.64 12.40
CA ILE A 140 27.24 -8.69 12.85
C ILE A 140 28.52 -8.68 12.01
N LYS A 141 28.39 -8.62 10.68
CA LYS A 141 29.55 -8.57 9.78
C LYS A 141 30.36 -7.28 9.94
N ALA A 142 29.70 -6.15 10.14
CA ALA A 142 30.37 -4.87 10.38
C ALA A 142 31.22 -4.92 11.65
N VAL A 143 30.65 -5.44 12.75
CA VAL A 143 31.35 -5.61 14.03
C VAL A 143 32.50 -6.63 13.91
N GLN A 144 32.30 -7.73 13.19
CA GLN A 144 33.35 -8.75 12.97
C GLN A 144 34.54 -8.20 12.19
N CYS A 145 34.29 -7.44 11.12
CA CYS A 145 35.36 -6.88 10.28
C CYS A 145 35.85 -5.50 10.78
N GLY A 146 35.19 -4.94 11.81
CA GLY A 146 35.50 -3.64 12.39
C GLY A 146 35.39 -2.48 11.41
N ARG A 147 34.38 -2.51 10.54
CA ARG A 147 34.17 -1.54 9.46
C ARG A 147 32.74 -1.57 8.91
N VAL A 148 32.30 -0.49 8.26
CA VAL A 148 30.92 -0.34 7.75
C VAL A 148 30.82 -0.34 6.22
N ASP A 149 31.95 -0.20 5.53
CA ASP A 149 32.10 -0.18 4.07
C ASP A 149 32.14 -1.60 3.47
N LEU A 150 31.13 -2.41 3.79
CA LEU A 150 31.04 -3.79 3.33
C LEU A 150 30.35 -3.93 1.96
N LYS A 151 29.39 -3.05 1.66
CA LYS A 151 28.59 -3.13 0.44
C LYS A 151 29.42 -2.68 -0.76
N THR A 152 29.43 -3.49 -1.82
CA THR A 152 30.09 -3.10 -3.08
C THR A 152 29.28 -2.03 -3.82
N ALA A 153 27.96 -2.06 -3.69
CA ALA A 153 27.03 -1.08 -4.21
C ALA A 153 25.79 -1.00 -3.30
N PRO A 154 25.00 0.10 -3.34
CA PRO A 154 23.81 0.25 -2.50
C PRO A 154 22.75 -0.85 -2.69
N TYR A 155 22.68 -1.45 -3.88
CA TYR A 155 21.73 -2.54 -4.19
C TYR A 155 22.22 -3.94 -3.79
N ASP A 156 23.42 -4.06 -3.22
CA ASP A 156 24.01 -5.33 -2.78
C ASP A 156 23.36 -5.83 -1.48
N THR A 157 22.25 -6.54 -1.64
CA THR A 157 21.32 -6.89 -0.57
C THR A 157 20.85 -8.35 -0.67
N ILE A 158 20.19 -8.83 0.39
CA ILE A 158 19.63 -10.17 0.44
C ILE A 158 18.40 -10.23 -0.47
N GLN A 159 18.38 -11.17 -1.43
CA GLN A 159 17.26 -11.43 -2.33
C GLN A 159 16.77 -12.88 -2.18
N LEU A 160 15.58 -13.20 -2.71
CA LEU A 160 14.91 -14.51 -2.55
C LEU A 160 15.78 -15.73 -2.90
N LYS A 161 16.77 -15.56 -3.79
CA LYS A 161 17.63 -16.66 -4.30
C LYS A 161 19.10 -16.27 -4.45
N GLN A 162 19.48 -15.09 -3.97
CA GLN A 162 20.84 -14.58 -4.10
C GLN A 162 21.24 -13.90 -2.80
N GLY A 163 22.31 -14.40 -2.19
CA GLY A 163 22.95 -13.78 -1.03
C GLY A 163 23.71 -12.52 -1.44
N PRO A 164 23.88 -11.55 -0.53
CA PRO A 164 24.65 -10.37 -0.81
C PRO A 164 26.14 -10.70 -0.89
N SER A 165 26.89 -9.95 -1.71
CA SER A 165 28.29 -10.25 -1.99
C SER A 165 29.20 -10.14 -0.76
N TRP A 166 28.78 -9.38 0.25
CA TRP A 166 29.54 -9.11 1.47
C TRP A 166 29.39 -10.19 2.55
N LEU A 167 28.38 -11.06 2.48
CA LEU A 167 28.13 -12.03 3.55
C LEU A 167 29.20 -13.13 3.59
N ASP A 168 29.62 -13.62 2.42
CA ASP A 168 30.56 -14.73 2.27
C ASP A 168 32.02 -14.29 2.12
N LYS A 169 32.28 -13.00 1.89
CA LYS A 169 33.64 -12.44 1.81
C LYS A 169 34.33 -12.46 3.16
N LYS A 170 35.66 -12.71 3.17
CA LYS A 170 36.46 -12.69 4.41
C LYS A 170 36.78 -11.25 4.79
N CYS A 171 36.93 -10.99 6.08
CA CYS A 171 37.28 -9.64 6.56
C CYS A 171 38.62 -9.12 6.00
N SER A 172 39.55 -10.02 5.64
CA SER A 172 40.81 -9.68 4.97
C SER A 172 40.62 -8.99 3.62
N ASP A 173 39.55 -9.32 2.91
CA ASP A 173 39.34 -8.92 1.52
C ASP A 173 38.83 -7.48 1.41
N PHE A 174 38.25 -6.96 2.48
CA PHE A 174 37.82 -5.57 2.57
C PHE A 174 38.99 -4.63 2.92
N GLY A 175 40.04 -5.15 3.58
CA GLY A 175 41.20 -4.39 4.08
C GLY A 175 41.24 -4.22 5.61
N PRO A 176 42.08 -3.31 6.15
CA PRO A 176 42.25 -3.14 7.59
C PRO A 176 40.98 -2.59 8.27
N PRO A 177 40.74 -2.92 9.55
CA PRO A 177 39.61 -2.38 10.30
C PRO A 177 39.73 -0.86 10.45
N LEU A 178 38.63 -0.14 10.22
CA LEU A 178 38.54 1.32 10.39
C LEU A 178 38.33 1.72 11.86
N TYR A 179 37.74 0.82 12.64
CA TYR A 179 37.48 1.02 14.06
C TYR A 179 38.43 0.17 14.90
N GLN A 180 39.03 0.81 15.91
CA GLN A 180 39.98 0.15 16.80
C GLN A 180 39.27 -0.95 17.61
N ALA A 181 39.78 -2.18 17.52
CA ALA A 181 39.35 -3.25 18.40
C ALA A 181 39.82 -2.92 19.83
N SER A 182 38.88 -2.60 20.72
CA SER A 182 39.15 -2.64 22.17
C SER A 182 39.23 -4.09 22.60
N ALA A 183 40.03 -4.41 23.62
CA ALA A 183 40.52 -5.74 24.00
C ALA A 183 39.51 -6.93 24.07
N HIS A 184 38.20 -6.71 23.94
CA HIS A 184 37.17 -7.76 23.83
C HIS A 184 36.01 -7.46 22.85
N SER A 185 35.94 -6.27 22.22
CA SER A 185 34.84 -5.92 21.31
C SER A 185 35.16 -4.72 20.42
N VAL A 186 34.86 -4.80 19.13
CA VAL A 186 34.80 -3.62 18.26
C VAL A 186 33.50 -2.88 18.53
N ARG A 187 33.58 -1.58 18.82
CA ARG A 187 32.40 -0.71 19.00
C ARG A 187 32.26 0.17 17.77
N ILE A 188 31.17 -0.03 17.03
CA ILE A 188 30.83 0.78 15.86
C ILE A 188 29.67 1.69 16.27
N PRO A 189 29.78 3.01 16.09
CA PRO A 189 28.69 3.92 16.39
C PRO A 189 27.50 3.62 15.47
N VAL A 190 26.30 3.51 16.05
CA VAL A 190 25.05 3.21 15.33
C VAL A 190 24.79 4.21 14.21
N PHE A 191 25.18 5.48 14.39
CA PHE A 191 25.04 6.53 13.39
C PHE A 191 25.83 6.27 12.09
N GLU A 192 26.95 5.53 12.14
CA GLU A 192 27.72 5.15 10.95
C GLU A 192 27.20 3.88 10.28
N LEU A 193 26.46 3.07 11.04
CA LEU A 193 25.89 1.81 10.59
C LEU A 193 24.53 2.00 9.91
N LEU A 194 23.66 2.84 10.50
CA LEU A 194 22.30 3.07 10.03
C LEU A 194 22.22 3.52 8.56
N PRO A 195 23.04 4.48 8.07
CA PRO A 195 22.97 4.93 6.68
C PRO A 195 23.19 3.80 5.66
N GLN A 196 23.92 2.75 6.03
CA GLN A 196 24.20 1.62 5.15
C GLN A 196 22.97 0.74 4.90
N VAL A 197 22.02 0.67 5.84
CA VAL A 197 20.80 -0.17 5.75
C VAL A 197 19.51 0.66 5.64
N GLN A 198 19.63 2.00 5.70
CA GLN A 198 18.50 2.91 5.70
C GLN A 198 17.72 2.86 4.39
N LEU A 199 18.39 2.69 3.26
CA LEU A 199 17.74 2.68 1.95
C LEU A 199 16.76 1.50 1.83
N GLU A 200 17.16 0.31 2.29
CA GLU A 200 16.31 -0.88 2.36
C GLU A 200 15.10 -0.64 3.28
N ALA A 201 15.33 -0.06 4.45
CA ALA A 201 14.27 0.25 5.41
C ALA A 201 13.26 1.27 4.85
N VAL A 202 13.73 2.31 4.17
CA VAL A 202 12.89 3.32 3.52
C VAL A 202 12.08 2.69 2.39
N LEU A 203 12.70 1.93 1.48
CA LEU A 203 12.00 1.27 0.37
C LEU A 203 10.93 0.28 0.86
N TRP A 204 11.25 -0.47 1.92
CA TRP A 204 10.28 -1.34 2.59
C TRP A 204 9.13 -0.54 3.23
N GLY A 205 9.43 0.60 3.87
CA GLY A 205 8.44 1.52 4.42
C GLY A 205 7.52 2.13 3.35
N ILE A 206 8.08 2.48 2.18
CA ILE A 206 7.32 2.94 1.01
C ILE A 206 6.36 1.83 0.54
N GLY A 207 6.86 0.60 0.41
CA GLY A 207 6.02 -0.55 0.05
C GLY A 207 4.89 -0.78 1.06
N THR A 208 5.18 -0.64 2.35
CA THR A 208 4.17 -0.76 3.41
C THR A 208 3.07 0.29 3.24
N ALA A 209 3.45 1.56 3.02
CA ALA A 209 2.49 2.65 2.78
C ALA A 209 1.62 2.40 1.53
N LEU A 210 2.20 1.84 0.45
CA LEU A 210 1.44 1.45 -0.74
C LEU A 210 0.46 0.31 -0.46
N GLY A 211 0.88 -0.69 0.31
CA GLY A 211 0.04 -1.83 0.67
C GLY A 211 -1.14 -1.49 1.59
N GLU A 212 -1.09 -0.36 2.30
CA GLU A 212 -2.15 0.12 3.18
C GLU A 212 -3.10 1.14 2.50
N LEU A 213 -2.95 1.40 1.19
CA LEU A 213 -3.90 2.22 0.42
C LEU A 213 -5.31 1.63 0.20
N PRO A 214 -5.54 0.29 0.17
CA PRO A 214 -6.85 -0.25 -0.16
C PRO A 214 -8.03 0.28 0.69
N PRO A 215 -7.94 0.38 2.03
CA PRO A 215 -9.03 0.90 2.86
C PRO A 215 -9.47 2.32 2.46
N TYR A 216 -8.53 3.19 2.07
CA TYR A 216 -8.83 4.55 1.60
C TYR A 216 -9.64 4.55 0.30
N PHE A 217 -9.27 3.73 -0.67
CA PHE A 217 -9.98 3.66 -1.95
C PHE A 217 -11.36 3.02 -1.80
N ILE A 218 -11.46 1.96 -1.00
CA ILE A 218 -12.72 1.27 -0.71
C ILE A 218 -13.70 2.23 -0.04
N SER A 219 -13.27 2.95 1.00
CA SER A 219 -14.15 3.86 1.74
C SER A 219 -14.53 5.10 0.93
N ARG A 220 -13.63 5.59 0.07
CA ARG A 220 -13.91 6.68 -0.89
C ARG A 220 -14.90 6.25 -1.97
N ALA A 221 -14.79 5.04 -2.50
CA ALA A 221 -15.74 4.50 -3.48
C ALA A 221 -17.13 4.29 -2.86
N ALA A 222 -17.21 3.81 -1.61
CA ALA A 222 -18.47 3.66 -0.88
C ALA A 222 -19.19 5.01 -0.71
N ARG A 223 -18.45 6.04 -0.28
CA ARG A 223 -18.97 7.42 -0.16
C ARG A 223 -19.54 7.95 -1.48
N LEU A 224 -18.80 7.80 -2.58
CA LEU A 224 -19.25 8.25 -3.90
C LEU A 224 -20.51 7.49 -4.38
N SER A 225 -20.72 6.27 -3.88
CA SER A 225 -21.87 5.43 -4.20
C SER A 225 -23.08 5.70 -3.29
N GLY A 226 -22.99 6.65 -2.35
CA GLY A 226 -24.07 6.96 -1.39
C GLY A 226 -24.39 5.82 -0.43
N SER A 227 -23.53 4.82 -0.35
CA SER A 227 -23.65 3.69 0.59
C SER A 227 -22.77 3.99 1.80
N GLU A 228 -23.34 3.88 3.00
CA GLU A 228 -22.49 3.82 4.19
C GLU A 228 -21.58 2.60 4.07
N PRO A 229 -20.26 2.75 4.23
CA PRO A 229 -19.35 1.64 4.09
C PRO A 229 -19.65 0.63 5.19
N GLU A 230 -19.79 -0.64 4.82
CA GLU A 230 -19.88 -1.76 5.76
C GLU A 230 -18.68 -1.75 6.71
N ALA A 231 -17.51 -1.27 6.25
CA ALA A 231 -16.34 -1.07 7.08
C ALA A 231 -16.52 -0.05 8.22
N VAL A 232 -17.45 0.91 8.15
CA VAL A 232 -17.80 1.76 9.31
C VAL A 232 -18.82 1.06 10.21
N LYS A 233 -19.72 0.24 9.65
CA LYS A 233 -20.72 -0.53 10.41
C LYS A 233 -20.12 -1.72 11.18
N GLU A 234 -19.21 -2.47 10.57
CA GLU A 234 -18.41 -3.50 11.25
C GLU A 234 -17.49 -2.87 12.30
N LEU A 235 -16.97 -1.68 12.00
CA LEU A 235 -16.19 -0.93 12.96
C LEU A 235 -17.06 -0.48 14.15
N ASP A 236 -18.32 -0.13 13.96
CA ASP A 236 -19.25 0.10 15.07
C ASP A 236 -19.66 -1.21 15.77
N ALA A 237 -19.80 -2.33 15.08
CA ALA A 237 -20.13 -3.63 15.68
C ALA A 237 -18.98 -4.26 16.50
N THR A 238 -17.72 -4.02 16.12
CA THR A 238 -16.54 -4.42 16.91
C THR A 238 -16.40 -3.63 18.22
N THR A 239 -17.07 -2.49 18.39
CA THR A 239 -17.04 -1.73 19.65
C THR A 239 -17.71 -2.43 20.83
N THR A 240 -18.58 -3.40 20.57
CA THR A 240 -19.39 -4.06 21.60
C THR A 240 -18.74 -5.33 22.16
N ASN A 241 -17.76 -5.95 21.46
CA ASN A 241 -17.32 -7.31 21.76
C ASN A 241 -15.90 -7.45 22.37
N GLU A 242 -15.10 -6.39 22.47
CA GLU A 242 -13.73 -6.49 23.00
C GLU A 242 -13.57 -5.86 24.40
N HIS A 243 -13.49 -6.71 25.43
CA HIS A 243 -13.25 -6.31 26.82
C HIS A 243 -11.78 -6.50 27.22
N GLY A 244 -10.98 -5.43 27.10
CA GLY A 244 -9.60 -5.38 27.60
C GLY A 244 -9.11 -3.93 27.83
N PRO A 245 -8.08 -3.70 28.68
CA PRO A 245 -7.56 -2.36 28.97
C PRO A 245 -6.90 -1.66 27.75
N LEU A 246 -6.42 -2.44 26.77
CA LEU A 246 -5.89 -1.93 25.50
C LEU A 246 -7.02 -1.64 24.49
N ALA A 247 -8.11 -2.40 24.56
CA ALA A 247 -9.32 -2.14 23.78
C ALA A 247 -10.07 -0.89 24.27
N SER A 248 -10.06 -0.58 25.57
CA SER A 248 -10.73 0.60 26.12
C SER A 248 -10.06 1.91 25.73
N THR A 249 -8.71 1.94 25.69
CA THR A 249 -7.93 3.07 25.20
C THR A 249 -8.07 3.23 23.68
N LEU A 250 -8.00 2.14 22.91
CA LEU A 250 -8.29 2.15 21.47
C LEU A 250 -9.71 2.69 21.18
N ASN A 251 -10.71 2.23 21.91
CA ASN A 251 -12.10 2.69 21.76
C ASN A 251 -12.29 4.17 22.13
N ARG A 252 -11.48 4.70 23.05
CA ARG A 252 -11.47 6.13 23.41
C ARG A 252 -10.82 6.97 22.31
N THR A 253 -9.67 6.54 21.80
CA THR A 253 -8.98 7.19 20.68
C THR A 253 -9.83 7.16 19.40
N LYS A 254 -10.51 6.05 19.13
CA LYS A 254 -11.45 5.87 18.02
C LYS A 254 -12.65 6.82 18.11
N ARG A 255 -13.31 6.91 19.28
CA ARG A 255 -14.42 7.85 19.52
C ARG A 255 -13.98 9.31 19.40
N TRP A 256 -12.78 9.63 19.87
CA TRP A 256 -12.19 10.95 19.69
C TRP A 256 -11.89 11.23 18.21
N LEU A 257 -11.37 10.25 17.46
CA LEU A 257 -11.16 10.39 16.02
C LEU A 257 -12.46 10.67 15.27
N LEU A 258 -13.51 9.90 15.56
CA LEU A 258 -14.82 10.06 14.93
C LEU A 258 -15.41 11.43 15.24
N SER A 259 -15.27 11.92 16.49
CA SER A 259 -15.76 13.26 16.87
C SER A 259 -14.92 14.41 16.30
N HIS A 260 -13.61 14.24 16.11
CA HIS A 260 -12.71 15.23 15.50
C HIS A 260 -12.49 15.03 13.99
N SER A 261 -13.26 14.13 13.37
CA SER A 261 -13.07 13.70 11.99
C SER A 261 -13.24 14.81 10.95
N GLN A 262 -14.04 15.82 11.26
CA GLN A 262 -14.24 17.01 10.41
C GLN A 262 -12.98 17.89 10.29
N HIS A 263 -11.95 17.66 11.11
CA HIS A 263 -10.69 18.43 11.15
C HIS A 263 -9.46 17.52 10.97
N LEU A 264 -9.58 16.44 10.19
CA LEU A 264 -8.44 15.61 9.81
C LEU A 264 -7.51 16.39 8.87
N ASN A 265 -6.55 17.10 9.46
CA ASN A 265 -5.46 17.76 8.74
C ASN A 265 -4.29 16.79 8.53
N PHE A 266 -3.43 17.10 7.58
CA PHE A 266 -2.17 16.40 7.31
C PHE A 266 -1.42 15.90 8.57
N ILE A 267 -1.26 16.75 9.60
CA ILE A 267 -0.54 16.39 10.84
C ILE A 267 -1.25 15.26 11.61
N THR A 268 -2.59 15.29 11.68
CA THR A 268 -3.37 14.25 12.34
C THR A 268 -3.23 12.92 11.60
N ILE A 269 -3.25 12.95 10.26
CA ILE A 269 -3.03 11.77 9.42
C ILE A 269 -1.62 11.22 9.61
N LEU A 270 -0.61 12.09 9.69
CA LEU A 270 0.78 11.72 9.92
C LEU A 270 0.97 11.01 11.27
N ILE A 271 0.37 11.55 12.33
CA ILE A 271 0.42 10.93 13.67
C ILE A 271 -0.27 9.56 13.64
N LEU A 272 -1.47 9.47 13.05
CA LEU A 272 -2.18 8.20 12.93
C LEU A 272 -1.42 7.17 12.10
N ALA A 273 -0.74 7.62 11.05
CA ALA A 273 0.06 6.75 10.21
C ALA A 273 1.37 6.28 10.88
N SER A 274 1.83 6.97 11.92
CA SER A 274 3.05 6.63 12.66
C SER A 274 2.81 5.62 13.80
N VAL A 275 1.56 5.31 14.10
CA VAL A 275 1.08 4.50 15.24
C VAL A 275 0.70 3.08 14.74
N PRO A 276 0.56 2.04 15.60
CA PRO A 276 0.36 0.65 15.14
C PRO A 276 -0.75 0.51 14.11
N ASN A 277 -0.52 -0.41 13.19
CA ASN A 277 -1.30 -0.60 11.96
C ASN A 277 -2.85 -0.60 12.11
N PRO A 278 -3.50 -1.09 13.19
CA PRO A 278 -4.96 -0.96 13.33
C PRO A 278 -5.47 0.49 13.31
N LEU A 279 -4.67 1.45 13.79
CA LEU A 279 -5.01 2.87 13.77
C LEU A 279 -4.78 3.51 12.40
N PHE A 280 -3.85 2.97 11.62
CA PHE A 280 -3.65 3.36 10.22
C PHE A 280 -4.84 2.96 9.36
N ASP A 281 -5.29 1.71 9.45
CA ASP A 281 -6.40 1.21 8.62
C ASP A 281 -7.68 2.02 8.87
N LEU A 282 -7.92 2.37 10.14
CA LEU A 282 -8.96 3.29 10.56
C LEU A 282 -8.80 4.68 9.92
N ALA A 283 -7.60 5.25 9.98
CA ALA A 283 -7.32 6.54 9.36
C ALA A 283 -7.57 6.50 7.85
N GLY A 284 -7.18 5.41 7.16
CA GLY A 284 -7.46 5.19 5.75
C GLY A 284 -8.97 5.19 5.44
N ILE A 285 -9.75 4.41 6.20
CA ILE A 285 -11.22 4.37 6.06
C ILE A 285 -11.81 5.77 6.24
N MET A 286 -11.41 6.47 7.29
CA MET A 286 -11.91 7.82 7.57
C MET A 286 -11.50 8.83 6.50
N CYS A 287 -10.23 8.85 6.09
CA CYS A 287 -9.75 9.77 5.05
C CYS A 287 -10.53 9.60 3.73
N GLY A 288 -10.86 8.37 3.34
CA GLY A 288 -11.69 8.14 2.15
C GLY A 288 -13.17 8.49 2.34
N GLN A 289 -13.74 8.27 3.54
CA GLN A 289 -15.10 8.68 3.93
C GLN A 289 -15.29 10.20 3.99
N PHE A 290 -14.30 10.94 4.49
CA PHE A 290 -14.36 12.40 4.54
C PHE A 290 -13.88 13.04 3.22
N GLY A 291 -13.26 12.26 2.34
CA GLY A 291 -12.86 12.71 1.01
C GLY A 291 -11.61 13.55 0.96
N ILE A 292 -10.70 13.33 1.89
CA ILE A 292 -9.39 13.97 1.92
C ILE A 292 -8.68 13.72 0.60
N PRO A 293 -7.98 14.71 0.00
CA PRO A 293 -7.22 14.51 -1.22
C PRO A 293 -6.22 13.34 -1.10
N PHE A 294 -6.08 12.56 -2.17
CA PHE A 294 -5.20 11.39 -2.17
C PHE A 294 -3.76 11.76 -1.81
N TRP A 295 -3.25 12.88 -2.36
CA TRP A 295 -1.88 13.31 -2.12
C TRP A 295 -1.61 13.69 -0.67
N GLU A 296 -2.58 14.31 0.01
CA GLU A 296 -2.43 14.67 1.42
C GLU A 296 -2.33 13.41 2.30
N PHE A 297 -3.21 12.44 2.06
CA PHE A 297 -3.15 11.13 2.72
C PHE A 297 -1.87 10.36 2.37
N PHE A 298 -1.50 10.28 1.09
CA PHE A 298 -0.35 9.53 0.63
C PHE A 298 0.97 10.07 1.19
N PHE A 299 1.18 11.39 1.19
CA PHE A 299 2.41 11.96 1.74
C PHE A 299 2.47 11.83 3.26
N ALA A 300 1.36 12.02 3.97
CA ALA A 300 1.32 11.82 5.42
C ALA A 300 1.66 10.36 5.79
N THR A 301 1.13 9.40 5.05
CA THR A 301 1.38 7.97 5.27
C THR A 301 2.80 7.56 4.88
N LEU A 302 3.32 8.09 3.76
CA LEU A 302 4.70 7.90 3.33
C LEU A 302 5.70 8.39 4.39
N ILE A 303 5.51 9.60 4.91
CA ILE A 303 6.41 10.16 5.94
C ILE A 303 6.27 9.38 7.25
N GLY A 304 5.05 9.06 7.69
CA GLY A 304 4.82 8.31 8.92
C GLY A 304 5.47 6.92 8.91
N LYS A 305 5.33 6.18 7.79
CA LYS A 305 5.78 4.79 7.67
C LYS A 305 7.21 4.65 7.15
N ALA A 306 7.64 5.47 6.21
CA ALA A 306 8.96 5.36 5.60
C ALA A 306 10.04 6.18 6.30
N ILE A 307 9.65 7.21 7.08
CA ILE A 307 10.60 8.10 7.78
C ILE A 307 10.44 7.91 9.29
N ILE A 308 9.28 8.21 9.87
CA ILE A 308 9.13 8.22 11.33
C ILE A 308 9.27 6.80 11.91
N LYS A 309 8.56 5.82 11.33
CA LYS A 309 8.63 4.42 11.79
C LYS A 309 10.02 3.82 11.58
N THR A 310 10.69 4.09 10.46
CA THR A 310 12.03 3.54 10.17
C THR A 310 13.10 4.14 11.08
N HIS A 311 13.01 5.43 11.41
CA HIS A 311 13.92 6.06 12.36
C HIS A 311 13.70 5.56 13.79
N ILE A 312 12.45 5.45 14.26
CA ILE A 312 12.14 4.92 15.60
C ILE A 312 12.58 3.45 15.72
N GLN A 313 12.27 2.64 14.71
CA GLN A 313 12.59 1.21 14.70
C GLN A 313 14.09 0.95 14.49
N GLY A 314 14.79 1.84 13.79
CA GLY A 314 16.25 1.81 13.64
C GLY A 314 17.00 2.26 14.89
N SER A 315 16.45 3.20 15.69
CA SER A 315 17.06 3.63 16.96
C SER A 315 16.87 2.65 18.12
N LEU A 316 15.94 1.70 18.01
CA LEU A 316 15.68 0.69 19.04
C LEU A 316 16.55 -0.57 18.89
N ILE A 317 17.29 -0.70 17.79
CA ILE A 317 18.26 -1.76 17.49
C ILE A 317 19.64 -1.34 18.00
#